data_AF-A0A3B9Q1W9-F1
#
_entry.id   AF-A0A3B9Q1W9-F1
#
_cell.length_a   1.000
_cell.length_b   1.000
_cell.length_c   1.000
_cell.angle_alpha   90.00
_cell.angle_beta   90.00
_cell.angle_gamma   90.00
#
_symmetry.space_group_name_H-M   'P 1'
#
loop_
_entity.id
_entity.type
_entity.pdbx_description
1 polymer ?
#
loop_
_entity_poly.entity_id
_entity_poly.type
_entity_poly.pdbx_seq_one_letter_code
_entity_poly.pdbx_strand_id
1 'polypeptide(L)'
;MTKNQLEDKITIIEGPPPVFEQIDDGWALGLSEGPLLYDMSLTQVRTFNGPELVERCHRMWKENGVIHLHYRNEMGVEEKVPIMAARSIETDEGQILLLWTRHIPEEFEDFDDLDDEEDFDEGEY
;
A
#
# COMPACT_ATOMS: atom_id res chain seq x y z
N MET A 1 -14.73 -18.50 5.71
CA MET A 1 -15.25 -17.21 6.19
C MET A 1 -14.95 -16.20 5.10
N THR A 2 -15.97 -15.60 4.50
CA THR A 2 -15.80 -14.60 3.43
C THR A 2 -15.24 -13.32 4.05
N LYS A 3 -13.93 -13.11 3.92
CA LYS A 3 -13.26 -11.87 4.36
C LYS A 3 -13.85 -10.72 3.54
N ASN A 4 -14.38 -9.71 4.22
CA ASN A 4 -15.09 -8.62 3.58
C ASN A 4 -14.08 -7.79 2.77
N GLN A 5 -14.20 -7.76 1.43
CA GLN A 5 -13.32 -7.07 0.46
C GLN A 5 -13.24 -5.54 0.64
N LEU A 6 -13.89 -4.99 1.67
CA LEU A 6 -13.85 -3.59 2.06
C LEU A 6 -12.92 -3.34 3.26
N GLU A 7 -12.60 -4.37 4.04
CA GLU A 7 -11.78 -4.26 5.25
C GLU A 7 -10.28 -4.26 4.93
N ASP A 8 -9.88 -4.80 3.78
CA ASP A 8 -8.51 -4.94 3.32
C ASP A 8 -8.00 -3.77 2.46
N LYS A 9 -8.76 -2.66 2.38
CA LYS A 9 -8.33 -1.47 1.65
C LYS A 9 -8.82 -0.13 2.22
N ILE A 10 -8.08 0.90 1.84
CA ILE A 10 -8.48 2.31 1.86
C ILE A 10 -8.56 2.75 0.39
N THR A 11 -9.58 3.51 0.02
CA THR A 11 -9.76 3.96 -1.38
C THR A 11 -9.89 5.47 -1.42
N ILE A 12 -9.10 6.11 -2.28
CA ILE A 12 -9.27 7.52 -2.61
C ILE A 12 -10.44 7.64 -3.58
N ILE A 13 -11.54 8.21 -3.08
CA ILE A 13 -12.79 8.37 -3.84
C ILE A 13 -12.82 9.69 -4.63
N GLU A 14 -12.18 10.73 -4.10
CA GLU A 14 -12.16 12.09 -4.65
C GLU A 14 -10.81 12.75 -4.33
N GLY A 15 -10.36 13.65 -5.20
CA GLY A 15 -9.09 14.36 -5.07
C GLY A 15 -8.07 14.00 -6.16
N PRO A 16 -6.92 14.69 -6.18
CA PRO A 16 -5.83 14.36 -7.07
C PRO A 16 -5.21 13.00 -6.69
N PRO A 17 -4.48 12.35 -7.61
CA PRO A 17 -3.62 11.22 -7.28
C PRO A 17 -2.71 11.53 -6.08
N PRO A 18 -2.47 10.56 -5.19
CA PRO A 18 -1.57 10.74 -4.04
C PRO A 18 -0.15 10.97 -4.53
N VAL A 19 0.55 11.91 -3.88
CA VAL A 19 1.98 12.09 -4.08
C VAL A 19 2.70 11.20 -3.07
N PHE A 20 3.69 10.43 -3.54
CA PHE A 20 4.53 9.57 -2.71
C PHE A 20 5.91 10.21 -2.54
N GLU A 21 6.21 10.65 -1.33
CA GLU A 21 7.50 11.24 -0.97
C GLU A 21 8.42 10.15 -0.43
N GLN A 22 9.57 9.94 -1.07
CA GLN A 22 10.56 8.95 -0.63
C GLN A 22 11.12 9.29 0.75
N ILE A 23 11.28 8.28 1.60
CA ILE A 23 11.82 8.45 2.95
C ILE A 23 13.28 7.98 2.99
N ASP A 24 14.22 8.92 2.99
CA ASP A 24 15.67 8.64 3.07
C ASP A 24 16.19 8.43 4.50
N ASP A 25 15.29 8.45 5.49
CA ASP A 25 15.64 8.57 6.90
C ASP A 25 15.93 7.21 7.54
N GLY A 26 17.09 7.06 8.21
CA GLY A 26 17.69 5.76 8.53
C GLY A 26 16.92 4.80 9.46
N TRP A 27 15.79 5.22 10.04
CA TRP A 27 14.87 4.33 10.78
C TRP A 27 13.98 3.50 9.83
N ALA A 28 13.77 3.97 8.60
CA ALA A 28 13.09 3.28 7.51
C ALA A 28 13.83 2.02 7.05
N LEU A 29 15.17 2.08 7.07
CA LEU A 29 16.05 0.98 6.67
C LEU A 29 15.89 -0.27 7.54
N GLY A 30 15.56 -0.10 8.83
CA GLY A 30 15.31 -1.24 9.73
C GLY A 30 14.00 -1.98 9.44
N LEU A 31 13.04 -1.36 8.74
CA LEU A 31 11.79 -1.99 8.29
C LEU A 31 11.94 -2.68 6.92
N SER A 32 13.01 -2.39 6.18
CA SER A 32 13.32 -2.97 4.88
C SER A 32 14.36 -4.11 4.96
N GLU A 33 14.73 -4.59 6.16
CA GLU A 33 15.59 -5.78 6.32
C GLU A 33 14.81 -7.08 6.01
N GLY A 34 14.32 -7.16 4.77
CA GLY A 34 13.87 -8.40 4.13
C GLY A 34 14.83 -8.75 2.98
N PRO A 35 14.74 -9.98 2.43
CA PRO A 35 15.57 -10.39 1.29
C PRO A 35 15.28 -9.63 -0.01
N LEU A 36 14.21 -8.82 -0.04
CA LEU A 36 13.76 -8.03 -1.18
C LEU A 36 13.98 -6.55 -0.88
N LEU A 37 14.58 -5.83 -1.83
CA LEU A 37 14.72 -4.38 -1.78
C LEU A 37 13.34 -3.76 -1.99
N TYR A 38 12.93 -2.91 -1.05
CA TYR A 38 11.68 -2.16 -1.16
C TYR A 38 11.94 -0.70 -0.81
N ASP A 39 11.31 0.20 -1.55
CA ASP A 39 11.33 1.62 -1.24
C ASP A 39 10.15 1.96 -0.34
N MET A 40 10.43 2.67 0.76
CA MET A 40 9.38 3.22 1.62
C MET A 40 9.10 4.67 1.25
N SER A 41 7.83 4.99 1.07
CA SER A 41 7.35 6.34 0.80
C SER A 41 6.29 6.77 1.80
N LEU A 42 6.12 8.08 1.95
CA LEU A 42 5.06 8.71 2.72
C LEU A 42 4.09 9.38 1.76
N THR A 43 2.79 9.16 1.97
CA THR A 43 1.75 9.94 1.31
C THR A 43 0.78 10.53 2.33
N GLN A 44 0.22 11.69 2.00
CA GLN A 44 -0.68 12.44 2.87
C GLN A 44 -1.98 12.69 2.13
N VAL A 45 -3.10 12.24 2.71
CA VAL A 45 -4.43 12.39 2.11
C VAL A 45 -5.40 13.02 3.09
N ARG A 46 -6.29 13.87 2.59
CA ARG A 46 -7.39 14.42 3.40
C ARG A 46 -8.45 13.36 3.63
N THR A 47 -9.03 13.37 4.81
CA THR A 47 -10.09 12.44 5.18
C THR A 47 -11.07 13.07 6.17
N PHE A 48 -12.24 12.45 6.30
CA PHE A 48 -13.24 12.78 7.32
C PHE A 48 -13.35 11.70 8.41
N ASN A 49 -12.65 10.57 8.26
CA ASN A 49 -12.73 9.39 9.14
C ASN A 49 -11.34 8.78 9.43
N GLY A 50 -10.35 9.64 9.69
CA GLY A 50 -8.97 9.27 9.95
C GLY A 50 -8.80 8.24 11.07
N PRO A 51 -9.36 8.45 12.27
CA PRO A 51 -9.29 7.47 13.36
C PRO A 51 -9.85 6.09 12.98
N GLU A 52 -10.98 6.04 12.27
CA GLU A 52 -11.60 4.78 11.84
C GLU A 52 -10.75 4.05 10.78
N LEU A 53 -10.10 4.80 9.88
CA LEU A 53 -9.19 4.23 8.88
C LEU A 53 -7.91 3.68 9.53
N VAL A 54 -7.37 4.36 10.54
CA VAL A 54 -6.22 3.85 11.31
C VAL A 54 -6.57 2.55 12.03
N GLU A 55 -7.74 2.48 12.67
CA GLU A 55 -8.18 1.25 13.35
C GLU A 55 -8.43 0.10 12.37
N ARG A 56 -8.87 0.40 11.15
CA ARG A 56 -8.98 -0.61 10.08
C ARG A 56 -7.61 -1.22 9.76
N CYS A 57 -6.56 -0.38 9.63
CA CYS A 57 -5.20 -0.88 9.42
C CYS A 57 -4.75 -1.78 10.57
N HIS A 58 -4.94 -1.35 11.82
CA HIS A 58 -4.55 -2.14 12.99
C HIS A 58 -5.25 -3.50 13.05
N ARG A 59 -6.55 -3.55 12.75
CA ARG A 59 -7.30 -4.82 12.72
C ARG A 59 -6.75 -5.77 11.66
N MET A 60 -6.48 -5.26 10.46
CA MET A 60 -5.89 -6.05 9.37
C MET A 60 -4.52 -6.61 9.75
N TRP A 61 -3.63 -5.79 10.31
CA TRP A 61 -2.30 -6.24 10.72
C TRP A 61 -2.36 -7.23 11.89
N LYS A 62 -3.31 -7.08 12.82
CA LYS A 62 -3.51 -8.04 13.92
C LYS A 62 -3.91 -9.43 13.42
N GLU A 63 -4.56 -9.50 12.27
CA GLU A 63 -4.91 -10.75 11.57
C GLU A 63 -3.81 -11.25 10.62
N ASN A 64 -2.59 -10.66 10.68
CA ASN A 64 -1.49 -10.90 9.75
C ASN A 64 -1.88 -10.64 8.28
N GLY A 65 -2.85 -9.76 8.04
CA GLY A 65 -3.28 -9.36 6.71
C GLY A 65 -2.55 -8.13 6.20
N VAL A 66 -2.54 -7.97 4.87
CA VAL A 66 -2.06 -6.77 4.20
C VAL A 66 -3.26 -5.88 3.86
N ILE A 67 -3.12 -4.58 4.08
CA ILE A 67 -4.10 -3.56 3.71
C ILE A 67 -3.48 -2.62 2.66
N HIS A 68 -4.26 -2.28 1.63
CA HIS A 68 -3.77 -1.50 0.49
C HIS A 68 -4.43 -0.12 0.41
N LEU A 69 -3.68 0.88 -0.06
CA LEU A 69 -4.23 2.12 -0.56
C LEU A 69 -4.54 1.94 -2.04
N HIS A 70 -5.82 2.10 -2.41
CA HIS A 70 -6.28 2.13 -3.79
C HIS A 70 -6.49 3.57 -4.24
N TYR A 71 -5.96 3.90 -5.41
CA TYR A 71 -6.07 5.23 -6.00
C TYR A 71 -6.11 5.15 -7.53
N ARG A 72 -6.43 6.26 -8.17
CA ARG A 72 -6.27 6.42 -9.61
C ARG A 72 -5.04 7.27 -9.88
N ASN A 73 -4.18 6.81 -10.79
CA ASN A 73 -3.01 7.57 -11.22
C ASN A 73 -3.40 8.72 -12.17
N GLU A 74 -2.42 9.48 -12.66
CA GLU A 74 -2.67 10.62 -13.55
C GLU A 74 -3.36 10.24 -14.88
N MET A 75 -3.20 8.99 -15.32
CA MET A 75 -3.86 8.44 -16.50
C MET A 75 -5.27 7.89 -16.20
N GLY A 76 -5.71 7.94 -14.94
CA GLY A 76 -6.99 7.40 -14.48
C GLY A 76 -7.00 5.89 -14.29
N VAL A 77 -5.85 5.22 -14.40
CA VAL A 77 -5.70 3.78 -14.16
C VAL A 77 -5.73 3.52 -12.65
N GLU A 78 -6.44 2.47 -12.24
CA GLU A 78 -6.51 2.07 -10.84
C GLU A 78 -5.23 1.35 -10.42
N GLU A 79 -4.60 1.86 -9.37
CA GLU A 79 -3.39 1.31 -8.77
C GLU A 79 -3.62 0.99 -7.30
N LYS A 80 -2.75 0.15 -6.75
CA LYS A 80 -2.76 -0.21 -5.32
C LYS A 80 -1.33 -0.27 -4.79
N VAL A 81 -1.15 0.17 -3.55
CA VAL A 81 0.12 0.05 -2.83
C VAL A 81 -0.12 -0.44 -1.40
N PRO A 82 0.69 -1.37 -0.86
CA PRO A 82 0.55 -1.83 0.51
C PRO A 82 0.88 -0.72 1.52
N ILE A 83 0.08 -0.65 2.59
CA ILE A 83 0.25 0.29 3.71
C ILE A 83 1.00 -0.43 4.84
N MET A 84 2.14 0.14 5.24
CA MET A 84 3.02 -0.37 6.29
C MET A 84 2.77 0.29 7.65
N ALA A 85 2.38 1.57 7.64
CA ALA A 85 1.98 2.30 8.84
C ALA A 85 0.94 3.37 8.48
N ALA A 86 0.13 3.76 9.47
CA ALA A 86 -0.91 4.77 9.30
C ALA A 86 -1.02 5.65 10.54
N ARG A 87 -1.22 6.96 10.34
CA ARG A 87 -1.44 7.92 11.42
C ARG A 87 -2.44 8.98 11.00
N SER A 88 -3.38 9.31 11.88
CA SER A 88 -4.29 10.44 11.70
C SER A 88 -3.79 11.66 12.46
N ILE A 89 -3.92 12.83 11.84
CA ILE A 89 -3.63 14.15 12.45
C ILE A 89 -4.87 15.03 12.28
N GLU A 90 -5.30 15.67 13.36
CA GLU A 90 -6.32 16.73 13.31
C GLU A 90 -5.65 18.07 13.05
N THR A 91 -6.18 18.81 12.08
CA THR A 91 -5.76 20.17 11.73
C THR A 91 -6.97 21.09 11.69
N ASP A 92 -6.74 22.40 11.65
CA ASP A 92 -7.81 23.40 11.53
C ASP A 92 -8.65 23.23 10.25
N GLU A 93 -8.09 22.59 9.22
CA GLU A 93 -8.75 22.35 7.92
C GLU A 93 -9.34 20.93 7.78
N GLY A 94 -9.42 20.18 8.88
CA GLY A 94 -9.92 18.79 8.91
C GLY A 94 -8.82 17.77 9.20
N GLN A 95 -9.11 16.49 8.93
CA GLN A 95 -8.21 15.40 9.26
C GLN A 95 -7.29 15.06 8.09
N ILE A 96 -6.03 14.81 8.41
CA ILE A 96 -5.01 14.32 7.47
C ILE A 96 -4.63 12.90 7.88
N LEU A 97 -4.66 11.98 6.92
CA LEU A 97 -4.18 10.63 7.08
C LEU A 97 -2.79 10.53 6.44
N LEU A 98 -1.79 10.25 7.27
CA LEU A 98 -0.44 9.90 6.87
C LEU A 98 -0.35 8.40 6.66
N LEU A 99 0.12 7.97 5.49
CA LEU A 99 0.29 6.57 5.13
C LEU A 99 1.73 6.32 4.69
N TRP A 100 2.38 5.37 5.35
CA TRP A 100 3.67 4.84 4.91
C TRP A 100 3.38 3.65 3.99
N THR A 101 3.91 3.71 2.78
CA THR A 101 3.66 2.72 1.73
C THR A 101 4.96 2.10 1.25
N ARG A 102 4.87 0.85 0.80
CA ARG A 102 6.01 0.11 0.29
C ARG A 102 5.87 -0.10 -1.22
N HIS A 103 6.88 0.30 -1.97
CA HIS A 103 6.96 0.19 -3.42
C HIS A 103 8.03 -0.83 -3.80
N ILE A 104 7.79 -1.55 -4.88
CA ILE A 104 8.83 -2.34 -5.54
C ILE A 104 9.67 -1.34 -6.33
N PRO A 105 11.00 -1.34 -6.22
CA PRO A 105 11.82 -0.45 -7.02
C PRO A 105 11.61 -0.74 -8.50
N GLU A 106 11.55 0.28 -9.35
CA GLU A 106 11.30 0.15 -10.80
C GLU A 106 12.27 -0.87 -11.47
N GLU A 107 13.51 -0.96 -10.98
CA GLU A 107 14.53 -1.91 -11.47
C GLU A 107 14.14 -3.39 -11.28
N PHE A 108 13.15 -3.69 -10.43
CA PHE A 108 12.67 -5.04 -10.14
C PHE A 108 11.23 -5.30 -10.62
N GLU A 109 10.53 -4.31 -11.21
CA GLU A 109 9.16 -4.51 -11.71
C GLU A 109 9.11 -5.57 -12.84
N ASP A 110 10.15 -5.67 -13.66
CA ASP A 110 10.26 -6.64 -14.75
C ASP A 110 10.38 -8.12 -14.30
N PHE A 111 10.60 -8.39 -13.01
CA PHE A 111 10.77 -9.76 -12.48
C PHE A 111 9.46 -10.39 -11.99
N ASP A 112 8.44 -9.61 -11.63
CA ASP A 112 7.16 -10.15 -11.12
C ASP A 112 6.32 -10.83 -12.22
N ASP A 113 6.51 -10.47 -13.49
CA ASP A 113 5.82 -11.09 -14.64
C ASP A 113 6.33 -12.51 -14.99
N LEU A 114 7.39 -13.00 -14.34
CA LEU A 114 8.04 -14.28 -14.66
C LEU A 114 7.56 -15.47 -13.82
N ASP A 115 6.72 -15.24 -12.79
CA ASP A 115 6.27 -16.31 -11.87
C ASP A 115 4.93 -16.96 -12.29
N ASP A 116 4.29 -16.51 -13.38
CA ASP A 116 2.99 -17.01 -13.87
C ASP A 116 3.08 -17.99 -15.07
N GLU A 117 4.28 -18.38 -15.54
CA GLU A 117 4.45 -19.35 -16.65
C GLU A 117 5.35 -20.55 -16.30
N GLU A 118 4.93 -21.46 -15.41
CA GLU A 118 5.38 -22.87 -15.48
C GLU A 118 4.26 -23.85 -15.09
N ASP A 119 3.24 -23.98 -15.95
CA ASP A 119 2.46 -25.22 -16.09
C ASP A 119 2.99 -25.97 -17.31
N PHE A 120 4.20 -26.53 -17.20
CA PHE A 120 4.70 -27.53 -18.15
C PHE A 120 3.91 -28.82 -17.93
N ASP A 121 2.80 -28.95 -18.66
CA ASP A 121 2.03 -30.18 -18.79
C ASP A 121 2.92 -31.25 -19.44
N GLU A 122 3.59 -32.08 -18.62
CA GLU A 122 4.43 -33.19 -19.05
C GLU A 122 3.56 -34.33 -19.60
N GLY A 123 3.02 -34.11 -20.80
CA GLY A 123 2.30 -35.10 -21.60
C GLY A 123 3.22 -35.92 -22.49
N GLU A 124 3.37 -37.20 -22.11
CA GLU A 124 3.56 -38.39 -22.96
C GLU A 124 4.70 -38.42 -24.00
N TYR A 125 5.70 -39.29 -23.79
CA TYR A 125 6.18 -40.31 -24.77
C TYR A 125 6.83 -41.51 -24.06
#